data_AF-A0A4V1THT9-F1
#
_entry.id   AF-A0A4V1THT9-F1
#
_cell.length_a   1.000
_cell.length_b   1.000
_cell.length_c   1.000
_cell.angle_alpha   90.00
_cell.angle_beta   90.00
_cell.angle_gamma   90.00
#
_symmetry.space_group_name_H-M   'P 1'
#
loop_
_entity.id
_entity.type
_entity.pdbx_description
1 polymer ?
#
loop_
_entity_poly.entity_id
_entity_poly.type
_entity_poly.pdbx_seq_one_letter_code
_entity_poly.pdbx_strand_id
1 'polypeptide(L)'
;MGKLIRAMDWSQTPLGPIDTWPQSLRTTVSLCLASNFPISLAWGKDHTQIYNDGYWPICGAKHPGSMGQSFRECWASPWPAVGPAFEQALLGETHFLEDQRMF
;
A
#
# COMPACT_ATOMS: atom_id res chain seq x y z
N MET A 1 8.96 3.88 10.09
CA MET A 1 8.03 2.82 9.67
C MET A 1 8.62 1.42 9.64
N GLY A 2 9.91 1.21 9.30
CA GLY A 2 10.50 -0.14 9.21
C GLY A 2 10.43 -1.00 10.49
N LYS A 3 10.37 -0.39 11.69
CA LYS A 3 10.12 -1.12 12.94
C LYS A 3 8.69 -1.68 13.03
N LEU A 4 7.68 -0.91 12.60
CA LEU A 4 6.28 -1.35 12.59
C LEU A 4 6.09 -2.53 11.63
N ILE A 5 6.64 -2.41 10.41
CA ILE A 5 6.60 -3.49 9.41
C ILE A 5 7.21 -4.78 9.99
N ARG A 6 8.34 -4.71 10.71
CA ARG A 6 8.94 -5.90 11.32
C ARG A 6 8.18 -6.46 12.53
N ALA A 7 7.40 -5.64 13.22
CA ALA A 7 6.65 -6.04 14.41
C ALA A 7 5.25 -6.59 14.09
N MET A 8 4.74 -6.34 12.88
CA MET A 8 3.42 -6.79 12.46
C MET A 8 3.43 -8.27 12.06
N ASP A 9 2.37 -8.99 12.41
CA ASP A 9 2.17 -10.36 11.97
C ASP A 9 1.58 -10.39 10.55
N TRP A 10 2.46 -10.47 9.55
CA TRP A 10 2.06 -10.51 8.14
C TRP A 10 1.41 -11.83 7.72
N SER A 11 1.51 -12.88 8.54
CA SER A 11 0.84 -14.16 8.25
C SER A 11 -0.68 -14.02 8.18
N GLN A 12 -1.23 -12.98 8.83
CA GLN A 12 -2.65 -12.64 8.83
C GLN A 12 -3.07 -11.77 7.64
N THR A 13 -2.14 -11.44 6.74
CA THR A 13 -2.41 -10.62 5.54
C THR A 13 -2.29 -11.45 4.27
N PRO A 14 -2.88 -11.02 3.14
CA PRO A 14 -2.71 -11.69 1.85
C PRO A 14 -1.25 -11.78 1.36
N LEU A 15 -0.33 -10.98 1.90
CA LEU A 15 1.10 -11.05 1.55
C LEU A 15 1.82 -12.22 2.23
N GLY A 16 1.22 -12.80 3.27
CA GLY A 16 1.83 -13.85 4.07
C GLY A 16 3.06 -13.37 4.86
N PRO A 17 3.72 -14.29 5.58
CA PRO A 17 4.91 -14.00 6.38
C PRO A 17 6.02 -13.32 5.57
N ILE A 18 6.74 -12.35 6.16
CA ILE A 18 7.79 -11.56 5.48
C ILE A 18 8.87 -12.41 4.79
N ASP A 19 9.23 -13.54 5.39
CA ASP A 19 10.21 -14.50 4.87
C ASP A 19 9.76 -15.17 3.57
N THR A 20 8.44 -15.25 3.35
CA THR A 20 7.84 -15.80 2.11
C THR A 20 7.71 -14.75 0.99
N TRP A 21 7.96 -13.47 1.27
CA TRP A 21 7.78 -12.42 0.27
C TRP A 21 8.71 -12.61 -0.92
N PRO A 22 8.25 -12.36 -2.15
CA PRO A 22 9.14 -12.36 -3.30
C PRO A 22 10.19 -11.25 -3.17
N GLN A 23 11.38 -11.48 -3.74
CA GLN A 23 12.48 -10.52 -3.67
C GLN A 23 12.08 -9.14 -4.24
N SER A 24 11.25 -9.11 -5.28
CA SER A 24 10.72 -7.88 -5.86
C SER A 24 9.97 -7.03 -4.84
N LEU A 25 9.07 -7.63 -4.06
CA LEU A 25 8.33 -6.93 -2.99
C LEU A 25 9.28 -6.37 -1.94
N ARG A 26 10.25 -7.17 -1.47
CA ARG A 26 11.23 -6.73 -0.47
C ARG A 26 12.05 -5.54 -0.96
N THR A 27 12.50 -5.58 -2.22
CA THR A 27 13.23 -4.47 -2.84
C THR A 27 12.34 -3.22 -2.93
N THR A 28 11.11 -3.33 -3.42
CA THR A 28 10.18 -2.19 -3.54
C THR A 28 9.83 -1.58 -2.19
N VAL A 29 9.61 -2.40 -1.15
CA VAL A 29 9.40 -1.93 0.22
C VAL A 29 10.63 -1.20 0.74
N SER A 30 11.84 -1.72 0.46
CA SER A 30 13.08 -1.04 0.85
C SER A 30 13.22 0.33 0.20
N LEU A 31 12.88 0.45 -1.09
CA LEU A 31 12.87 1.74 -1.82
C LEU A 31 11.82 2.70 -1.25
N CYS A 32 10.61 2.21 -0.98
CA CYS A 32 9.53 2.98 -0.36
C CYS A 32 9.96 3.56 1.00
N LEU A 33 10.60 2.74 1.84
CA LEU A 33 11.07 3.15 3.16
C LEU A 33 12.29 4.08 3.14
N ALA A 34 13.10 4.04 2.08
CA ALA A 34 14.26 4.91 1.90
C ALA A 34 13.90 6.31 1.37
N SER A 35 12.69 6.48 0.84
CA SER A 35 12.23 7.77 0.30
C SER A 35 11.75 8.73 1.39
N ASN A 36 12.08 10.01 1.23
CA ASN A 36 11.52 11.10 2.05
C ASN A 36 10.16 11.60 1.53
N PHE A 37 9.72 11.16 0.34
CA PHE A 37 8.39 11.48 -0.16
C PHE A 37 7.34 10.53 0.43
N PRO A 38 6.09 10.98 0.65
CA PRO A 38 4.99 10.11 1.00
C PRO A 38 4.74 9.03 -0.07
N ILE A 39 4.88 7.75 0.30
CA ILE A 39 4.62 6.63 -0.61
C ILE A 39 3.75 5.59 0.09
N SER A 40 2.73 5.11 -0.64
CA SER A 40 1.96 3.90 -0.32
C SER A 40 2.02 2.93 -1.49
N LEU A 41 2.35 1.69 -1.19
CA LEU A 41 2.33 0.56 -2.11
C LEU A 41 1.03 -0.20 -1.90
N ALA A 42 0.34 -0.56 -2.97
CA ALA A 42 -0.75 -1.53 -2.95
C ALA A 42 -0.33 -2.77 -3.73
N TRP A 43 -0.08 -3.87 -3.02
CA TRP A 43 0.55 -5.06 -3.60
C TRP A 43 -0.44 -6.20 -3.79
N GLY A 44 -0.33 -6.86 -4.95
CA GLY A 44 -1.11 -8.05 -5.30
C GLY A 44 -2.59 -7.80 -5.54
N LYS A 45 -3.33 -8.87 -5.81
CA LYS A 45 -4.76 -8.87 -6.15
C LYS A 45 -5.65 -8.25 -5.08
N ASP A 46 -5.23 -8.32 -3.82
CA ASP A 46 -5.98 -7.80 -2.67
C ASP A 46 -5.59 -6.34 -2.35
N HIS A 47 -4.70 -5.73 -3.14
CA HIS A 47 -4.19 -4.37 -2.98
C HIS A 47 -3.69 -4.09 -1.55
N THR A 48 -2.90 -5.03 -1.01
CA THR A 48 -2.44 -4.94 0.39
C THR A 48 -1.50 -3.76 0.57
N GLN A 49 -1.79 -2.91 1.55
CA GLN A 49 -1.09 -1.65 1.73
C GLN A 49 0.21 -1.77 2.53
N ILE A 50 1.28 -1.17 2.02
CA ILE A 50 2.52 -0.92 2.74
C ILE A 50 2.95 0.51 2.46
N TYR A 51 3.15 1.31 3.50
CA TYR A 51 3.46 2.73 3.33
C TYR A 51 4.61 3.18 4.23
N ASN A 52 5.19 4.34 3.93
CA ASN A 52 6.34 4.89 4.66
C ASN A 52 5.95 5.98 5.68
N ASP A 53 6.97 6.56 6.32
CA ASP A 53 6.79 7.61 7.34
C ASP A 53 6.22 8.92 6.76
N GLY A 54 6.39 9.18 5.47
CA GLY A 54 5.79 10.35 4.81
C GLY A 54 4.29 10.18 4.56
N TYR A 55 3.81 8.94 4.42
CA TYR A 55 2.42 8.66 4.04
C TYR A 55 1.48 8.45 5.22
N TRP A 56 1.97 7.96 6.38
CA TRP A 56 1.10 7.71 7.54
C TRP A 56 0.24 8.92 7.97
N PRO A 57 0.68 10.20 7.87
CA PRO A 57 -0.16 11.34 8.24
C PRO A 57 -1.43 11.42 7.38
N ILE A 58 -1.37 10.97 6.12
CA ILE A 58 -2.51 10.89 5.20
C ILE A 58 -3.52 9.85 5.69
N CYS A 59 -3.06 8.74 6.26
CA CYS A 59 -3.93 7.70 6.84
C CYS A 59 -4.72 8.22 8.06
N GLY A 60 -4.21 9.22 8.78
CA GLY A 60 -4.83 9.77 9.98
C GLY A 60 -5.18 8.67 10.99
N ALA A 61 -6.44 8.67 11.46
CA ALA A 61 -6.94 7.68 12.42
C ALA A 61 -6.96 6.23 11.93
N LYS A 62 -6.73 5.98 10.63
CA LYS A 62 -6.61 4.60 10.10
C LYS A 62 -5.25 3.97 10.43
N HIS A 63 -4.24 4.77 10.75
CA HIS A 63 -2.94 4.26 11.20
C HIS A 63 -3.03 3.77 12.67
N PRO A 64 -2.41 2.63 13.03
CA PRO A 64 -1.63 1.72 12.19
C PRO A 64 -2.46 0.64 11.47
N GLY A 65 -3.76 0.51 11.76
CA GLY A 65 -4.60 -0.58 11.25
C GLY A 65 -4.68 -0.70 9.72
N SER A 66 -4.44 0.39 8.99
CA SER A 66 -4.36 0.37 7.52
C SER A 66 -3.10 -0.31 6.96
N MET A 67 -2.05 -0.51 7.79
CA MET A 67 -0.85 -1.24 7.37
C MET A 67 -1.21 -2.72 7.20
N GLY A 68 -0.97 -3.29 6.02
CA GLY A 68 -1.35 -4.66 5.71
C GLY A 68 -2.85 -4.87 5.40
N GLN A 69 -3.66 -3.81 5.46
CA GLN A 69 -5.07 -3.87 5.04
C GLN A 69 -5.19 -3.66 3.52
N SER A 70 -6.26 -4.20 2.91
CA SER A 70 -6.62 -3.87 1.53
C SER A 70 -6.84 -2.37 1.33
N PHE A 71 -6.23 -1.80 0.29
CA PHE A 71 -6.43 -0.39 -0.11
C PHE A 71 -7.90 -0.12 -0.43
N ARG A 72 -8.57 -1.06 -1.11
CA ARG A 72 -9.97 -0.94 -1.49
C ARG A 72 -10.90 -0.80 -0.29
N GLU A 73 -10.63 -1.52 0.80
CA GLU A 73 -11.42 -1.45 2.03
C GLU A 73 -11.09 -0.20 2.84
N CYS A 74 -9.80 0.05 3.06
CA CYS A 74 -9.31 1.20 3.82
C CYS A 74 -9.76 2.54 3.20
N TRP A 75 -9.81 2.60 1.87
CA TRP A 75 -10.16 3.77 1.08
C TRP A 75 -11.40 3.53 0.23
N ALA A 76 -12.42 2.91 0.80
CA ALA A 76 -13.66 2.57 0.09
C ALA A 76 -14.39 3.80 -0.50
N SER A 77 -14.36 4.94 0.19
CA SER A 77 -14.99 6.18 -0.29
C SER A 77 -14.38 6.72 -1.59
N PRO A 78 -13.04 6.90 -1.70
CA PRO A 78 -12.42 7.33 -2.95
C PRO A 78 -12.21 6.20 -3.97
N TRP A 79 -12.43 4.93 -3.60
CA TRP A 79 -12.21 3.78 -4.49
C TRP A 79 -12.89 3.88 -5.86
N PRO A 80 -14.15 4.36 -6.00
CA PRO A 80 -14.75 4.53 -7.33
C PRO A 80 -13.96 5.47 -8.26
N ALA A 81 -13.22 6.43 -7.69
CA ALA A 81 -12.43 7.40 -8.46
C ALA A 81 -11.03 6.87 -8.83
N VAL A 82 -10.39 6.09 -7.94
CA VAL A 82 -8.99 5.65 -8.14
C VAL A 82 -8.85 4.17 -8.47
N GLY A 83 -9.82 3.34 -8.10
CA GLY A 83 -9.81 1.89 -8.23
C GLY A 83 -9.51 1.39 -9.65
N PRO A 84 -10.06 1.99 -10.73
CA PRO A 84 -9.74 1.58 -12.09
C PRO A 84 -8.23 1.61 -12.39
N ALA A 85 -7.48 2.60 -11.88
CA ALA A 85 -6.03 2.66 -12.09
C ALA A 85 -5.29 1.53 -11.38
N PHE A 86 -5.78 1.08 -10.21
CA PHE A 86 -5.23 -0.06 -9.48
C PHE A 86 -5.52 -1.38 -10.20
N GLU A 87 -6.72 -1.52 -10.76
CA GLU A 87 -7.13 -2.71 -11.52
C GLU A 87 -6.32 -2.85 -12.82
N GLN A 88 -6.10 -1.74 -13.54
CA GLN A 88 -5.25 -1.73 -14.74
C GLN A 88 -3.77 -2.01 -14.42
N ALA A 89 -3.28 -1.55 -13.27
CA ALA A 89 -1.93 -1.89 -12.80
C ALA A 89 -1.72 -3.40 -12.61
N LEU A 90 -2.76 -4.15 -12.22
CA LEU A 90 -2.70 -5.62 -12.15
C LEU A 90 -2.60 -6.28 -13.54
N LEU A 91 -3.02 -5.59 -14.60
CA LEU A 91 -2.88 -6.03 -15.99
C LEU A 91 -1.51 -5.65 -16.57
N GLY A 92 -0.66 -4.97 -15.80
CA GLY A 92 0.66 -4.50 -16.23
C GLY A 92 0.64 -3.12 -16.89
N GLU A 93 -0.49 -2.41 -16.87
CA GLU A 93 -0.63 -1.08 -17.43
C GLU A 93 -0.25 -0.01 -16.39
N THR A 94 0.42 1.06 -16.83
CA THR A 94 0.80 2.17 -15.94
C THR A 94 -0.18 3.32 -16.08
N HIS A 95 -0.61 3.88 -14.95
CA HIS A 95 -1.46 5.07 -14.90
C HIS A 95 -0.84 6.15 -14.03
N PHE A 96 -1.09 7.40 -14.43
CA PHE A 96 -0.80 8.59 -13.64
C PHE A 96 -2.10 9.37 -13.46
N LEU A 97 -2.46 9.66 -12.21
CA LEU A 97 -3.65 10.43 -11.85
C LEU A 97 -3.22 11.77 -11.28
N GLU A 98 -3.68 12.86 -11.89
CA GLU A 98 -3.44 14.24 -11.46
C GLU A 98 -4.78 14.95 -11.33
N ASP A 99 -4.92 15.79 -10.30
CA ASP A 99 -6.17 16.51 -9.98
C ASP A 99 -7.43 15.63 -9.87
N GLN A 100 -7.24 14.33 -9.58
CA GLN A 100 -8.35 13.40 -9.42
C GLN A 100 -9.15 13.77 -8.19
N ARG A 101 -10.42 14.08 -8.40
CA ARG A 101 -11.35 14.34 -7.29
C ARG A 101 -11.68 13.02 -6.59
N MET A 102 -11.14 12.87 -5.38
CA MET A 102 -11.32 11.69 -4.52
C MET A 102 -12.46 11.85 -3.50
N PHE A 103 -12.92 13.09 -3.27
CA PHE A 103 -13.97 13.47 -2.31
C PHE A 103 -14.86 14.61 -2.85
#